data_AF-A0A3A5IFN4-F1
#
_entry.id   AF-A0A3A5IFN4-F1
#
_cell.length_a   1.000
_cell.length_b   1.000
_cell.length_c   1.000
_cell.angle_alpha   90.00
_cell.angle_beta   90.00
_cell.angle_gamma   90.00
#
_symmetry.space_group_name_H-M   'P 1'
#
loop_
_entity.id
_entity.type
_entity.pdbx_description
1 polymer ?
#
loop_
_entity_poly.entity_id
_entity_poly.type
_entity_poly.pdbx_seq_one_letter_code
_entity_poly.pdbx_strand_id
1 'polypeptide(L)'
;MKYYIDFLLAILLTALSYFIGSLALGNGVLAWQALIIGISVVLLGAITEALKAPMWLIILVPFPVGMLLLFLFLHEPVQTWFLTYLITLAIYSVIHVIMSFFFKFHSLIPAWKLS
;
A
#
# COMPACT_ATOMS: atom_id res chain seq x y z
N MET A 1 21.55 6.28 -0.68
CA MET A 1 21.22 5.50 0.54
C MET A 1 19.83 5.81 1.07
N LYS A 2 19.45 7.09 1.21
CA LYS A 2 18.10 7.49 1.62
C LYS A 2 16.97 6.86 0.77
N TYR A 3 17.10 6.89 -0.56
CA TYR A 3 16.18 6.23 -1.50
C TYR A 3 15.85 4.79 -1.12
N TYR A 4 16.87 3.95 -0.89
CA TYR A 4 16.68 2.53 -0.63
C TYR A 4 16.02 2.27 0.73
N ILE A 5 16.32 3.13 1.72
CA ILE A 5 15.71 3.07 3.04
C ILE A 5 14.24 3.48 2.95
N ASP A 6 13.94 4.59 2.27
CA ASP A 6 12.57 5.09 2.09
C ASP A 6 11.72 4.10 1.28
N PHE A 7 12.31 3.47 0.26
CA PHE A 7 11.67 2.42 -0.54
C PHE A 7 11.35 1.18 0.29
N LEU A 8 12.31 0.69 1.08
CA LEU A 8 12.08 -0.45 1.97
C LEU A 8 11.02 -0.12 3.03
N LEU A 9 11.07 1.08 3.60
CA LEU A 9 10.08 1.55 4.57
C LEU A 9 8.68 1.63 3.94
N ALA A 10 8.56 2.14 2.71
CA ALA A 10 7.31 2.18 1.98
C ALA A 10 6.71 0.77 1.77
N ILE A 11 7.54 -0.21 1.41
CA ILE A 11 7.12 -1.62 1.29
C ILE A 11 6.59 -2.12 2.63
N LEU A 12 7.35 -1.94 3.71
CA LEU A 12 7.01 -2.47 5.02
C LEU A 12 5.73 -1.82 5.57
N LEU A 13 5.58 -0.51 5.45
CA LEU A 13 4.39 0.20 5.90
C LEU A 13 3.15 -0.16 5.09
N THR A 14 3.30 -0.34 3.77
CA THR A 14 2.21 -0.80 2.90
C THR A 14 1.81 -2.22 3.28
N ALA A 15 2.76 -3.15 3.39
CA ALA A 15 2.51 -4.51 3.82
C ALA A 15 1.84 -4.57 5.21
N LEU A 16 2.32 -3.76 6.16
CA LEU A 16 1.74 -3.67 7.50
C LEU A 16 0.29 -3.18 7.46
N SER A 17 -0.04 -2.23 6.59
CA SER A 17 -1.41 -1.75 6.41
C SER A 17 -2.34 -2.87 5.94
N TYR A 18 -1.93 -3.66 4.95
CA TYR A 18 -2.69 -4.82 4.47
C TYR A 18 -2.83 -5.91 5.53
N PHE A 19 -1.75 -6.18 6.27
CA PHE A 19 -1.77 -7.16 7.34
C PHE A 19 -2.78 -6.76 8.43
N ILE A 20 -2.65 -5.55 9.00
CA ILE A 20 -3.55 -5.06 10.05
C ILE A 20 -4.99 -4.95 9.53
N GLY A 21 -5.18 -4.43 8.32
CA GLY A 21 -6.52 -4.27 7.72
C GLY A 21 -7.24 -5.60 7.53
N SER A 22 -6.52 -6.65 7.15
CA SER A 22 -7.08 -8.00 7.05
C SER A 22 -7.47 -8.61 8.40
N LEU A 23 -6.72 -8.31 9.46
CA LEU A 23 -7.03 -8.83 10.79
C LEU A 23 -8.30 -8.21 11.38
N ALA A 24 -8.69 -7.01 10.94
CA ALA A 24 -9.81 -6.27 11.51
C ALA A 24 -11.17 -6.99 11.40
N LEU A 25 -11.35 -7.85 10.39
CA LEU A 25 -12.60 -8.59 10.14
C LEU A 25 -12.47 -10.10 10.45
N GLY A 26 -11.40 -10.52 11.12
CA GLY A 26 -11.20 -11.91 11.57
C GLY A 26 -10.62 -12.87 10.51
N ASN A 27 -10.55 -12.44 9.25
CA ASN A 27 -9.99 -13.22 8.14
C ASN A 27 -8.68 -12.57 7.67
N GLY A 28 -7.58 -12.96 8.30
CA GLY A 28 -6.26 -12.34 8.08
C GLY A 28 -5.50 -12.93 6.91
N VAL A 29 -4.87 -12.07 6.10
CA VAL A 29 -3.81 -12.51 5.18
C VAL A 29 -2.56 -12.86 5.99
N LEU A 30 -1.83 -13.88 5.58
CA LEU A 30 -0.55 -14.23 6.21
C LEU A 30 0.46 -13.10 6.02
N ALA A 31 1.39 -12.93 6.97
CA ALA A 31 2.37 -11.85 6.92
C ALA A 31 3.20 -11.84 5.62
N TRP A 32 3.54 -13.01 5.08
CA TRP A 32 4.26 -13.11 3.81
C TRP A 32 3.40 -12.72 2.60
N GLN A 33 2.08 -12.97 2.63
CA GLN A 33 1.14 -12.53 1.60
C GLN A 33 1.01 -11.00 1.62
N ALA A 34 0.90 -10.42 2.81
CA ALA A 34 0.89 -8.97 2.98
C ALA A 34 2.20 -8.33 2.50
N LEU A 35 3.35 -8.98 2.71
CA LEU A 35 4.64 -8.54 2.18
C LEU A 35 4.66 -8.54 0.65
N ILE A 36 4.13 -9.60 0.00
CA ILE A 36 4.01 -9.66 -1.46
C ILE A 36 3.15 -8.49 -1.96
N ILE A 37 2.00 -8.23 -1.33
CA ILE A 37 1.14 -7.09 -1.69
C ILE A 37 1.94 -5.78 -1.59
N GLY A 38 2.63 -5.55 -0.47
CA GLY A 38 3.42 -4.34 -0.25
C GLY A 38 4.51 -4.14 -1.30
N ILE A 39 5.27 -5.20 -1.62
CA ILE A 39 6.30 -5.17 -2.67
C ILE A 39 5.67 -4.83 -4.02
N SER A 40 4.61 -5.53 -4.44
CA SER A 40 3.98 -5.32 -5.73
C SER A 40 3.44 -3.90 -5.90
N VAL A 41 2.71 -3.40 -4.90
CA VAL A 41 2.11 -2.05 -4.91
C VAL A 41 3.19 -0.97 -5.00
N VAL A 42 4.23 -1.04 -4.15
CA VAL A 42 5.28 -0.02 -4.11
C VAL A 42 6.17 -0.08 -5.35
N LEU A 43 6.50 -1.29 -5.84
CA LEU A 43 7.29 -1.45 -7.06
C LEU A 43 6.53 -0.88 -8.28
N LEU A 44 5.24 -1.16 -8.41
CA LEU A 44 4.41 -0.59 -9.48
C LEU A 44 4.32 0.94 -9.38
N GLY A 45 4.20 1.49 -8.17
CA GLY A 45 4.24 2.93 -7.96
C GLY A 45 5.56 3.54 -8.45
N ALA A 46 6.69 2.94 -8.04
CA ALA A 46 8.02 3.38 -8.43
C ALA A 46 8.30 3.23 -9.93
N ILE A 47 7.84 2.14 -10.56
CA ILE A 47 7.95 1.97 -12.02
C ILE A 47 7.12 3.03 -12.75
N THR A 48 5.89 3.27 -12.28
CA THR A 48 5.00 4.27 -12.89
C THR A 48 5.58 5.69 -12.74
N GLU A 49 6.19 6.00 -11.61
CA GLU A 49 6.95 7.24 -11.39
C GLU A 49 8.18 7.33 -12.32
N ALA A 50 8.96 6.25 -12.44
CA ALA A 50 10.14 6.19 -13.30
C ALA A 50 9.80 6.41 -14.79
N LEU A 51 8.60 6.02 -15.22
CA LEU A 51 8.05 6.29 -16.54
C LEU A 51 7.57 7.73 -16.74
N LYS A 52 7.76 8.61 -15.74
CA LYS A 52 7.32 10.01 -15.73
C LYS A 52 5.81 10.16 -15.96
N ALA A 53 5.04 9.19 -15.47
CA ALA A 53 3.59 9.24 -15.53
C ALA A 53 3.03 10.44 -14.74
N PRO A 54 1.83 10.92 -15.08
CA PRO A 54 1.18 11.97 -14.29
C PRO A 54 0.84 11.45 -12.89
N MET A 55 0.82 12.36 -11.90
CA MET A 55 0.65 12.03 -10.48
C MET A 55 -0.58 11.14 -10.21
N TRP A 56 -1.72 11.42 -10.83
CA TRP A 56 -2.93 10.62 -10.64
C TRP A 56 -2.75 9.16 -11.07
N LEU A 57 -1.91 8.89 -12.07
CA LEU A 57 -1.67 7.53 -12.57
C LEU A 57 -0.70 6.76 -11.66
N ILE A 58 0.31 7.44 -11.10
CA ILE A 58 1.21 6.87 -10.09
C ILE A 58 0.40 6.37 -8.88
N ILE A 59 -0.66 7.10 -8.53
CA ILE A 59 -1.56 6.75 -7.44
C ILE A 59 -2.53 5.65 -7.87
N LEU A 60 -3.12 5.77 -9.06
CA LEU A 60 -4.18 4.88 -9.52
C LEU A 60 -3.68 3.47 -9.85
N VAL A 61 -2.51 3.32 -10.47
CA VAL A 61 -2.01 2.02 -10.96
C VAL A 61 -1.78 0.98 -9.85
N PRO A 62 -1.19 1.33 -8.70
CA PRO A 62 -0.99 0.37 -7.62
C PRO A 62 -2.29 -0.11 -6.95
N PHE A 63 -3.37 0.69 -7.01
CA PHE A 63 -4.63 0.37 -6.34
C PHE A 63 -5.29 -0.92 -6.87
N PRO A 64 -5.56 -1.09 -8.18
CA PRO A 64 -6.10 -2.33 -8.72
C PRO A 64 -5.26 -3.56 -8.39
N VAL A 65 -3.93 -3.42 -8.36
CA VAL A 65 -3.05 -4.54 -8.05
C VAL A 65 -3.13 -4.92 -6.58
N GLY A 66 -3.15 -3.95 -5.67
CA GLY A 66 -3.38 -4.21 -4.25
C GLY A 66 -4.75 -4.84 -3.99
N MET A 67 -5.80 -4.32 -4.64
CA MET A 67 -7.16 -4.85 -4.60
C MET A 67 -7.23 -6.31 -5.07
N LEU A 68 -6.61 -6.61 -6.21
CA LEU A 68 -6.61 -7.93 -6.82
C LEU A 68 -5.82 -8.94 -5.98
N LEU A 69 -4.62 -8.58 -5.49
CA LEU A 69 -3.84 -9.48 -4.65
C LEU A 69 -4.51 -9.74 -3.30
N LEU A 70 -5.13 -8.71 -2.70
CA LEU A 70 -5.94 -8.89 -1.50
C LEU A 70 -7.12 -9.84 -1.77
N PHE A 71 -7.81 -9.70 -2.90
CA PHE A 71 -8.90 -10.61 -3.28
C PHE A 71 -8.42 -12.06 -3.39
N LEU A 72 -7.29 -12.26 -4.08
CA LEU A 72 -6.71 -13.58 -4.29
C LEU A 72 -6.21 -14.24 -3.01
N PHE A 73 -5.66 -13.48 -2.06
CA PHE A 73 -5.12 -14.05 -0.83
C PHE A 73 -6.14 -14.19 0.29
N LEU A 74 -7.13 -13.29 0.36
CA LEU A 74 -8.12 -13.30 1.43
C LEU A 74 -9.07 -14.50 1.33
N HIS A 75 -9.41 -14.95 0.12
CA HIS A 75 -10.34 -16.08 -0.13
C HIS A 75 -11.73 -15.91 0.51
N GLU A 76 -12.20 -14.68 0.66
CA GLU A 76 -13.47 -14.33 1.31
C GLU A 76 -14.51 -13.80 0.29
N PRO A 77 -15.79 -13.75 0.66
CA PRO A 77 -16.83 -13.12 -0.15
C PRO A 77 -16.48 -11.68 -0.54
N VAL A 78 -16.96 -11.24 -1.70
CA VAL A 78 -16.69 -9.90 -2.26
C VAL A 78 -17.03 -8.78 -1.27
N GLN A 79 -18.08 -8.93 -0.46
CA GLN A 79 -18.45 -7.93 0.56
C GLN A 79 -17.38 -7.81 1.64
N THR A 80 -16.91 -8.93 2.20
CA THR A 80 -15.85 -8.97 3.21
C THR A 80 -14.55 -8.43 2.63
N TRP A 81 -14.18 -8.84 1.42
CA TRP A 81 -13.01 -8.30 0.71
C TRP A 81 -13.06 -6.79 0.55
N PHE A 82 -14.20 -6.27 0.09
CA PHE A 82 -14.37 -4.83 -0.15
C PHE A 82 -14.27 -4.04 1.16
N LEU A 83 -14.89 -4.54 2.24
CA LEU A 83 -14.77 -3.93 3.57
C LEU A 83 -13.32 -4.00 4.10
N THR A 84 -12.64 -5.15 3.98
CA THR A 84 -11.23 -5.31 4.34
C THR A 84 -10.36 -4.31 3.58
N TYR A 85 -10.64 -4.10 2.30
CA TYR A 85 -9.92 -3.14 1.49
C TYR A 85 -10.15 -1.70 1.96
N LEU A 86 -11.40 -1.30 2.26
CA LEU A 86 -11.70 0.04 2.80
C LEU A 86 -11.01 0.28 4.16
N ILE A 87 -11.01 -0.72 5.04
CA ILE A 87 -10.32 -0.66 6.34
C ILE A 87 -8.81 -0.53 6.12
N THR A 88 -8.25 -1.34 5.22
CA THR A 88 -6.84 -1.28 4.84
C THR A 88 -6.47 0.12 4.32
N LEU A 89 -7.31 0.70 3.46
CA LEU A 89 -7.11 2.05 2.92
C LEU A 89 -7.11 3.10 4.03
N ALA A 90 -8.05 3.01 4.98
CA ALA A 90 -8.10 3.91 6.13
C ALA A 90 -6.84 3.80 7.00
N ILE A 91 -6.40 2.57 7.32
CA ILE A 91 -5.17 2.32 8.08
C ILE A 91 -3.94 2.86 7.35
N TYR A 92 -3.84 2.56 6.05
CA TYR A 92 -2.77 3.04 5.18
C TYR A 92 -2.70 4.57 5.17
N SER A 93 -3.84 5.24 5.03
CA SER A 93 -3.92 6.71 5.09
C SER A 93 -3.48 7.26 6.44
N VAL A 94 -3.90 6.66 7.56
CA VAL A 94 -3.46 7.08 8.90
C VAL A 94 -1.95 6.92 9.06
N ILE A 95 -1.41 5.76 8.67
CA ILE A 95 0.04 5.51 8.70
C ILE A 95 0.77 6.55 7.86
N HIS A 96 0.29 6.84 6.65
CA HIS A 96 0.90 7.83 5.78
C HIS A 96 0.84 9.25 6.33
N VAL A 97 -0.26 9.68 6.94
CA VAL A 97 -0.36 10.98 7.61
C VAL A 97 0.70 11.11 8.71
N ILE A 98 0.82 10.08 9.57
CA ILE A 98 1.80 10.07 10.66
C ILE A 98 3.22 10.11 10.10
N MET A 99 3.52 9.31 9.07
CA MET A 99 4.85 9.30 8.45
C MET A 99 5.16 10.62 7.73
N SER A 100 4.20 11.23 7.04
CA SER A 100 4.39 12.55 6.42
C SER A 100 4.73 13.62 7.44
N PHE A 101 4.18 13.55 8.66
CA PHE A 101 4.56 14.43 9.77
C PHE A 101 6.02 14.22 10.20
N PHE A 102 6.46 12.98 10.43
CA PHE A 102 7.83 12.68 10.89
C PHE A 102 8.90 12.90 9.82
N PHE A 103 8.60 12.58 8.56
CA PHE A 103 9.56 12.61 7.45
C PHE A 103 9.45 13.86 6.56
N LYS A 104 8.53 14.79 6.86
CA LYS A 104 8.26 16.03 6.08
C LYS A 104 7.93 15.76 4.61
N PHE A 105 7.20 14.67 4.32
CA PHE A 105 6.68 14.42 2.98
C PHE A 105 5.55 15.41 2.66
N HIS A 106 5.59 16.04 1.48
CA HIS A 106 4.62 17.05 1.08
C HIS A 106 3.31 16.48 0.52
N SER A 107 3.19 15.16 0.35
CA SER A 107 2.01 14.52 -0.25
C SER A 107 1.34 13.55 0.73
N LEU A 108 0.02 13.67 0.85
CA LEU A 108 -0.88 12.85 1.69
C LEU A 108 -1.30 11.52 1.02
N ILE A 109 -0.88 11.30 -0.22
CA ILE A 109 -1.33 10.23 -1.13
C ILE A 109 -0.08 9.77 -1.94
N PRO A 110 0.08 8.48 -2.31
CA PRO A 110 1.34 7.92 -2.81
C PRO A 110 1.88 8.62 -4.05
N ALA A 111 2.67 9.65 -3.82
CA ALA A 111 4.00 9.79 -4.40
C ALA A 111 4.92 9.71 -3.19
N TRP A 112 5.43 8.51 -2.91
CA TRP A 112 6.78 8.50 -2.38
C TRP A 112 7.60 9.14 -3.49
N LYS A 113 7.88 10.45 -3.39
CA LYS A 113 8.87 11.06 -4.27
C LYS A 113 10.17 10.40 -3.88
N LEU A 114 10.50 9.32 -4.57
CA LEU A 114 11.71 8.58 -4.28
C LEU A 114 12.94 9.39 -4.75
N SER A 115 12.75 10.49 -5.49
CA SER A 115 13.76 11.50 -5.85
C SER A 115 13.35 12.93 -5.53
#